data_AF-A0A7T7ZW91-F1
#
_entry.id   AF-A0A7T7ZW91-F1
#
_cell.length_a   1.000
_cell.length_b   1.000
_cell.length_c   1.000
_cell.angle_alpha   90.00
_cell.angle_beta   90.00
_cell.angle_gamma   90.00
#
_symmetry.space_group_name_H-M   'P 1'
#
loop_
_entity.id
_entity.type
_entity.pdbx_description
1 polymer ?
#
loop_
_entity_poly.entity_id
_entity_poly.type
_entity_poly.pdbx_seq_one_letter_code
_entity_poly.pdbx_strand_id
1 'polypeptide(L)'
;MKTGLFTLCILTAHVAFAQQKLEDIKIDLPTSGDTGNVFINTVTLKDSDKKIVTLTDGNYSIDNSKQKANISIKKGLINGTVTEIEEQVKFNFTIENSHITAYNMYNGSDLALDARRDKEKAYFKGYHPNKALKYEGWVSLDKNKYFGRGISKQYSENGTLTGIENDITVSYTSFYPNGNKKEVTGVNLFESYNEDGTPENKQYTKNNVRYDDYYYKGKLGTSSYKDKQGNEVKDYYENGQIQKKEVITSLNGELWLSAYDKSGKLISKKPLSETGAEKAKSAE
;
A
#
# COMPACT_ATOMS: atom_id res chain seq x y z
N MET A 1 -44.61 42.24 57.95
CA MET A 1 -44.30 41.19 56.96
C MET A 1 -43.62 41.85 55.78
N LYS A 2 -42.38 41.41 55.50
CA LYS A 2 -41.55 41.84 54.36
C LYS A 2 -41.90 40.96 53.16
N THR A 3 -42.03 41.56 52.00
CA THR A 3 -41.74 40.90 50.70
C THR A 3 -41.28 41.99 49.74
N GLY A 4 -39.98 42.27 49.79
CA GLY A 4 -39.30 43.03 48.74
C GLY A 4 -39.15 42.13 47.51
N LEU A 5 -39.61 42.63 46.36
CA LEU A 5 -39.39 42.01 45.07
C LEU A 5 -37.89 42.12 44.72
N PHE A 6 -37.12 41.07 44.99
CA PHE A 6 -35.76 40.94 44.48
C PHE A 6 -35.85 40.57 43.00
N THR A 7 -35.68 41.56 42.13
CA THR A 7 -35.51 41.33 40.70
C THR A 7 -34.10 40.80 40.49
N LEU A 8 -33.98 39.48 40.35
CA LEU A 8 -32.74 38.80 39.98
C LEU A 8 -32.53 39.02 38.48
N CYS A 9 -31.80 40.07 38.11
CA CYS A 9 -31.25 40.20 36.75
C CYS A 9 -30.22 39.07 36.56
N ILE A 10 -30.66 37.94 36.00
CA ILE A 10 -29.76 36.92 35.48
C ILE A 10 -29.07 37.57 34.28
N LEU A 11 -27.87 38.13 34.51
CA LEU A 11 -26.89 38.31 33.46
C LEU A 11 -26.60 36.91 32.92
N THR A 12 -27.28 36.52 31.86
CA THR A 12 -26.79 35.48 30.94
C THR A 12 -25.57 36.06 30.25
N ALA A 13 -24.44 36.03 30.96
CA ALA A 13 -23.14 36.26 30.38
C ALA A 13 -23.00 35.25 29.24
N HIS A 14 -23.10 35.74 28.02
CA HIS A 14 -22.60 35.01 26.87
C HIS A 14 -21.11 34.89 27.14
N VAL A 15 -20.69 33.74 27.67
CA VAL A 15 -19.28 33.37 27.70
C VAL A 15 -18.93 33.12 26.24
N ALA A 16 -18.72 34.20 25.49
CA ALA A 16 -17.88 34.19 24.32
C ALA A 16 -16.54 33.69 24.86
N PHE A 17 -16.28 32.40 24.68
CA PHE A 17 -15.02 31.81 25.10
C PHE A 17 -13.91 32.62 24.43
N ALA A 18 -13.23 33.46 25.20
CA ALA A 18 -12.18 34.32 24.70
C ALA A 18 -11.11 33.40 24.09
N GLN A 19 -10.93 33.50 22.78
CA GLN A 19 -9.88 32.77 22.10
C GLN A 19 -8.56 33.49 22.35
N GLN A 20 -7.60 32.81 22.96
CA GLN A 20 -6.29 33.39 23.26
C GLN A 20 -5.37 33.29 22.04
N LYS A 21 -4.84 34.43 21.58
CA LYS A 21 -3.85 34.47 20.50
C LYS A 21 -2.46 34.09 21.04
N LEU A 22 -1.76 33.22 20.33
CA LEU A 22 -0.39 32.79 20.61
C LEU A 22 0.51 33.16 19.43
N GLU A 23 1.58 33.91 19.68
CA GLU A 23 2.46 34.43 18.62
C GLU A 23 3.76 33.61 18.46
N ASP A 24 4.33 33.12 19.58
CA ASP A 24 5.60 32.36 19.60
C ASP A 24 5.43 30.83 19.74
N ILE A 25 4.20 30.33 19.61
CA ILE A 25 3.88 28.90 19.70
C ILE A 25 3.51 28.37 18.31
N LYS A 26 4.00 27.17 18.00
CA LYS A 26 3.61 26.41 16.81
C LYS A 26 3.10 25.03 17.17
N ILE A 27 2.30 24.45 16.28
CA ILE A 27 1.89 23.05 16.36
C ILE A 27 2.92 22.22 15.61
N ASP A 28 3.50 21.22 16.25
CA ASP A 28 4.49 20.34 15.62
C ASP A 28 3.76 19.32 14.73
N LEU A 29 3.88 19.52 13.42
CA LEU A 29 3.21 18.73 12.39
C LEU A 29 4.25 18.04 11.49
N PRO A 30 3.96 16.82 10.99
CA PRO A 30 4.81 16.12 10.05
C PRO A 30 4.62 16.67 8.63
N THR A 31 5.30 17.76 8.28
CA THR A 31 5.15 18.43 6.97
C THR A 31 6.24 18.11 5.95
N SER A 32 7.40 17.58 6.38
CA SER A 32 8.51 17.22 5.49
C SER A 32 8.94 15.75 5.61
N GLY A 33 8.92 15.05 4.48
CA GLY A 33 9.60 13.76 4.27
C GLY A 33 8.96 12.50 4.88
N ASP A 34 8.20 12.60 5.96
CA ASP A 34 7.65 11.45 6.68
C ASP A 34 6.11 11.38 6.65
N THR A 35 5.53 11.64 5.46
CA THR A 35 4.07 11.61 5.25
C THR A 35 3.43 10.23 5.49
N GLY A 36 4.24 9.17 5.58
CA GLY A 36 3.78 7.81 5.93
C GLY A 36 3.25 7.69 7.36
N ASN A 37 3.71 8.56 8.28
CA ASN A 37 3.41 8.46 9.71
C ASN A 37 2.46 9.56 10.24
N VAL A 38 1.83 10.34 9.36
CA VAL A 38 0.98 11.50 9.76
C VAL A 38 -0.12 11.10 10.75
N PHE A 39 -0.74 9.95 10.55
CA PHE A 39 -1.82 9.46 11.42
C PHE A 39 -1.33 8.70 12.67
N ILE A 40 -0.03 8.45 12.79
CA ILE A 40 0.57 7.67 13.87
C ILE A 40 1.00 8.58 15.02
N ASN A 41 1.54 9.75 14.69
CA ASN A 41 2.13 10.63 15.68
C ASN A 41 1.09 11.46 16.44
N THR A 42 1.36 11.69 17.73
CA THR A 42 0.61 12.64 18.54
C THR A 42 1.15 14.04 18.27
N VAL A 43 0.25 14.97 18.03
CA VAL A 43 0.56 16.38 17.82
C VAL A 43 0.97 17.02 19.15
N THR A 44 1.99 17.87 19.12
CA THR A 44 2.46 18.63 20.28
C THR A 44 2.54 20.12 19.95
N LEU A 45 2.54 20.96 20.98
CA LEU A 45 2.82 22.39 20.85
C LEU A 45 4.29 22.65 21.19
N LYS A 46 4.95 23.50 20.41
CA LYS A 46 6.33 23.91 20.65
C LYS A 46 6.47 25.43 20.67
N ASP A 47 7.35 25.92 21.52
CA ASP A 47 7.78 27.32 21.52
C ASP A 47 8.85 27.59 20.43
N SER A 48 9.34 28.83 20.40
CA SER A 48 10.42 29.29 19.53
C SER A 48 11.75 28.54 19.76
N ASP A 49 12.01 28.06 20.98
CA ASP A 49 13.15 27.20 21.34
C ASP A 49 12.94 25.72 20.93
N LYS A 50 11.81 25.40 20.29
CA LYS A 50 11.37 24.03 19.94
C LYS A 50 11.11 23.12 21.16
N LYS A 51 10.96 23.68 22.35
CA LYS A 51 10.58 22.94 23.56
C LYS A 51 9.08 22.68 23.57
N ILE A 52 8.68 21.52 24.08
CA ILE A 52 7.27 21.16 24.20
C ILE A 52 6.60 22.07 25.24
N VAL A 53 5.49 22.69 24.84
CA VAL A 53 4.67 23.55 25.69
C VAL A 53 3.37 22.82 26.02
N THR A 54 2.97 22.88 27.29
CA THR A 54 1.64 22.43 27.72
C THR A 54 0.79 23.64 28.02
N LEU A 55 -0.38 23.72 27.40
CA LEU A 55 -1.37 24.76 27.67
C LEU A 55 -2.46 24.23 28.60
N THR A 56 -3.08 25.13 29.35
CA THR A 56 -4.28 24.83 30.13
C THR A 56 -5.49 24.60 29.22
N ASP A 57 -6.58 24.08 29.77
CA ASP A 57 -7.83 23.94 29.04
C ASP A 57 -8.35 25.31 28.57
N GLY A 58 -8.75 25.41 27.31
CA GLY A 58 -9.12 26.68 26.69
C GLY A 58 -9.15 26.64 25.16
N ASN A 59 -9.51 27.76 24.54
CA ASN A 59 -9.50 27.95 23.09
C ASN A 59 -8.39 28.92 22.70
N TYR A 60 -7.65 28.57 21.65
CA TYR A 60 -6.46 29.30 21.21
C TYR A 60 -6.48 29.52 19.69
N SER A 61 -5.89 30.63 19.25
CA SER A 61 -5.57 30.89 17.85
C SER A 61 -4.07 31.06 17.71
N ILE A 62 -3.47 30.41 16.72
CA ILE A 62 -2.10 30.67 16.28
C ILE A 62 -2.20 31.35 14.93
N ASP A 63 -1.51 32.47 14.76
CA ASP A 63 -1.42 33.18 13.49
C ASP A 63 0.00 33.75 13.37
N ASN A 64 0.88 32.98 12.72
CA ASN A 64 2.27 33.33 12.46
C ASN A 64 2.61 33.11 10.98
N SER A 65 3.84 33.43 10.58
CA SER A 65 4.26 33.40 9.17
C SER A 65 4.19 32.02 8.50
N LYS A 66 4.13 30.93 9.27
CA LYS A 66 4.11 29.55 8.76
C LYS A 66 2.79 28.83 9.02
N GLN A 67 2.08 29.18 10.09
CA GLN A 67 0.90 28.46 10.55
C GLN A 67 -0.24 29.39 10.93
N LYS A 68 -1.45 28.97 10.57
CA LYS A 68 -2.71 29.51 11.07
C LYS A 68 -3.53 28.38 11.67
N ALA A 69 -3.82 28.45 12.97
CA ALA A 69 -4.53 27.40 13.68
C ALA A 69 -5.64 27.96 14.56
N ASN A 70 -6.73 27.19 14.67
CA ASN A 70 -7.75 27.36 15.69
C ASN A 70 -7.84 26.05 16.45
N ILE A 71 -7.47 26.06 17.73
CA ILE A 71 -7.41 24.85 18.54
C ILE A 71 -8.12 25.03 19.88
N SER A 72 -8.61 23.93 20.43
CA SER A 72 -9.14 23.82 21.79
C SER A 72 -8.35 22.76 22.55
N ILE A 73 -7.94 23.09 23.77
CA ILE A 73 -7.31 22.16 24.71
C ILE A 73 -8.35 21.72 25.73
N LYS A 74 -8.49 20.41 25.92
CA LYS A 74 -9.35 19.84 26.95
C LYS A 74 -8.68 18.63 27.58
N LYS A 75 -8.47 18.65 28.90
CA LYS A 75 -7.69 17.65 29.63
C LYS A 75 -6.31 17.41 28.99
N GLY A 76 -5.66 18.48 28.53
CA GLY A 76 -4.36 18.42 27.86
C GLY A 76 -4.37 17.86 26.43
N LEU A 77 -5.55 17.55 25.85
CA LEU A 77 -5.68 17.05 24.49
C LEU A 77 -6.03 18.17 23.51
N ILE A 78 -5.34 18.19 22.37
CA ILE A 78 -5.48 19.20 21.32
C ILE A 78 -6.58 18.78 20.34
N ASN A 79 -7.50 19.68 20.03
CA ASN A 79 -8.49 19.49 18.97
C ASN A 79 -8.54 20.75 18.12
N GLY A 80 -8.87 20.64 16.83
CA GLY A 80 -9.08 21.80 15.96
C GLY A 80 -8.47 21.65 14.59
N THR A 81 -8.21 22.78 13.93
CA THR A 81 -7.73 22.82 12.55
C THR A 81 -6.47 23.66 12.44
N VAL A 82 -5.53 23.21 11.59
CA VAL A 82 -4.27 23.90 11.33
C VAL A 82 -4.07 24.03 9.83
N THR A 83 -3.74 25.23 9.38
CA THR A 83 -3.17 25.46 8.05
C THR A 83 -1.69 25.73 8.23
N GLU A 84 -0.85 24.99 7.52
CA GLU A 84 0.60 25.21 7.46
C GLU A 84 1.02 25.47 6.03
N ILE A 85 1.92 26.43 5.84
CA ILE A 85 2.51 26.77 4.54
C ILE A 85 4.01 26.50 4.64
N GLU A 86 4.48 25.55 3.85
CA GLU A 86 5.90 25.24 3.70
C GLU A 86 6.27 25.45 2.23
N GLU A 87 7.14 26.43 1.98
CA GLU A 87 7.49 26.90 0.63
C GLU A 87 6.24 27.30 -0.19
N GLN A 88 5.87 26.52 -1.21
CA GLN A 88 4.70 26.73 -2.06
C GLN A 88 3.60 25.69 -1.82
N VAL A 89 3.76 24.84 -0.80
CA VAL A 89 2.82 23.77 -0.47
C VAL A 89 1.99 24.19 0.74
N LYS A 90 0.67 24.11 0.61
CA LYS A 90 -0.27 24.37 1.69
C LYS A 90 -0.82 23.06 2.22
N PHE A 91 -0.73 22.88 3.54
CA PHE A 91 -1.30 21.76 4.26
C PHE A 91 -2.45 22.23 5.13
N ASN A 92 -3.56 21.49 5.12
CA ASN A 92 -4.66 21.69 6.06
C ASN A 92 -4.81 20.42 6.89
N PHE A 93 -4.77 20.53 8.21
CA PHE A 93 -4.91 19.41 9.14
C PHE A 93 -6.16 19.58 10.00
N THR A 94 -6.81 18.46 10.31
CA THR A 94 -7.81 18.34 11.37
C THR A 94 -7.23 17.46 12.47
N ILE A 95 -7.33 17.91 13.71
CA ILE A 95 -6.78 17.25 14.90
C ILE A 95 -7.93 16.95 15.86
N GLU A 96 -7.99 15.71 16.34
CA GLU A 96 -8.87 15.29 17.42
C GLU A 96 -8.09 14.48 18.45
N ASN A 97 -8.25 14.81 19.73
CA ASN A 97 -7.57 14.17 20.85
C ASN A 97 -6.05 14.06 20.65
N SER A 98 -5.43 15.14 20.16
CA SER A 98 -4.02 15.25 19.79
C SER A 98 -3.57 14.33 18.64
N HIS A 99 -4.49 13.73 17.89
CA HIS A 99 -4.17 12.94 16.70
C HIS A 99 -4.70 13.63 15.45
N ILE A 100 -3.92 13.60 14.38
CA ILE A 100 -4.42 14.03 13.07
C ILE A 100 -5.51 13.04 12.63
N THR A 101 -6.67 13.55 12.23
CA THR A 101 -7.80 12.76 11.71
C THR A 101 -8.05 12.99 10.23
N ALA A 102 -7.60 14.12 9.69
CA ALA A 102 -7.57 14.36 8.25
C ALA A 102 -6.47 15.34 7.91
N TYR A 103 -5.94 15.24 6.69
CA TYR A 103 -5.14 16.30 6.11
C TYR A 103 -5.24 16.38 4.58
N ASN A 104 -5.10 17.59 4.08
CA ASN A 104 -5.06 17.89 2.66
C ASN A 104 -3.75 18.60 2.33
N MET A 105 -3.18 18.29 1.17
CA MET A 105 -2.01 18.97 0.61
C MET A 105 -2.40 19.64 -0.70
N TYR A 106 -2.02 20.90 -0.86
CA TYR A 106 -2.25 21.69 -2.07
C TYR A 106 -0.93 22.22 -2.62
N ASN A 107 -0.73 22.07 -3.92
CA ASN A 107 0.36 22.71 -4.66
C ASN A 107 -0.24 23.93 -5.36
N GLY A 108 -0.01 25.13 -4.82
CA GLY A 108 -0.77 26.32 -5.23
C GLY A 108 -2.26 26.17 -4.91
N SER A 109 -3.12 26.24 -5.94
CA SER A 109 -4.57 26.03 -5.80
C SER A 109 -5.01 24.58 -5.97
N ASP A 110 -4.13 23.70 -6.44
CA ASP A 110 -4.50 22.34 -6.84
C ASP A 110 -4.37 21.36 -5.68
N LEU A 111 -5.44 20.62 -5.39
CA LEU A 111 -5.42 19.55 -4.41
C LEU A 111 -4.53 18.42 -4.91
N ALA A 112 -3.45 18.14 -4.18
CA ALA A 112 -2.48 17.11 -4.52
C ALA A 112 -2.69 15.83 -3.71
N LEU A 113 -3.17 15.95 -2.46
CA LEU A 113 -3.44 14.81 -1.56
C LEU A 113 -4.63 15.12 -0.64
N ASP A 114 -5.49 14.15 -0.46
CA ASP A 114 -6.59 14.12 0.51
C ASP A 114 -6.48 12.83 1.31
N ALA A 115 -6.33 12.94 2.62
CA ALA A 115 -6.16 11.80 3.50
C ALA A 115 -6.98 11.94 4.77
N ARG A 116 -7.52 10.82 5.25
CA ARG A 116 -8.36 10.79 6.44
C ARG A 116 -8.21 9.50 7.21
N ARG A 117 -8.37 9.60 8.52
CA ARG A 117 -8.47 8.47 9.44
C ARG A 117 -9.92 8.05 9.59
N ASP A 118 -10.14 6.74 9.60
CA ASP A 118 -11.37 6.10 10.06
C ASP A 118 -10.96 4.92 10.95
N LYS A 119 -11.10 5.11 12.26
CA LYS A 119 -10.69 4.17 13.31
C LYS A 119 -9.20 3.77 13.16
N GLU A 120 -8.96 2.52 12.80
CA GLU A 120 -7.65 1.89 12.66
C GLU A 120 -7.19 1.84 11.19
N LYS A 121 -7.78 2.65 10.32
CA LYS A 121 -7.33 2.79 8.94
C LYS A 121 -7.14 4.26 8.59
N ALA A 122 -6.11 4.55 7.82
CA ALA A 122 -5.96 5.83 7.14
C ALA A 122 -6.17 5.61 5.65
N TYR A 123 -7.10 6.34 5.06
CA TYR A 123 -7.38 6.36 3.63
C TYR A 123 -6.72 7.58 3.01
N PHE A 124 -6.29 7.46 1.76
CA PHE A 124 -5.65 8.54 1.03
C PHE A 124 -5.99 8.51 -0.46
N LYS A 125 -5.97 9.69 -1.08
CA LYS A 125 -6.12 9.93 -2.51
C LYS A 125 -5.16 11.01 -2.96
N GLY A 126 -4.31 10.71 -3.92
CA GLY A 126 -3.44 11.67 -4.58
C GLY A 126 -3.93 11.98 -5.99
N TYR A 127 -3.66 13.20 -6.46
CA TYR A 127 -4.16 13.69 -7.74
C TYR A 127 -3.03 14.21 -8.64
N HIS A 128 -3.24 14.11 -9.94
CA HIS A 128 -2.43 14.80 -10.95
C HIS A 128 -2.81 16.28 -11.03
N PRO A 129 -1.97 17.15 -11.63
CA PRO A 129 -2.31 18.56 -11.84
C PRO A 129 -3.62 18.78 -12.61
N ASN A 130 -3.98 17.86 -13.51
CA ASN A 130 -5.25 17.88 -14.24
C ASN A 130 -6.47 17.41 -13.41
N LYS A 131 -6.29 17.18 -12.09
CA LYS A 131 -7.29 16.68 -11.13
C LYS A 131 -7.71 15.22 -11.34
N ALA A 132 -7.11 14.49 -12.27
CA ALA A 132 -7.29 13.05 -12.37
C ALA A 132 -6.71 12.35 -11.13
N LEU A 133 -7.36 11.28 -10.70
CA LEU A 133 -6.86 10.45 -9.61
C LEU A 133 -5.52 9.83 -10.04
N LYS A 134 -4.48 10.01 -9.22
CA LYS A 134 -3.13 9.46 -9.44
C LYS A 134 -2.94 8.17 -8.65
N TYR A 135 -3.36 8.17 -7.40
CA TYR A 135 -3.34 7.00 -6.54
C TYR A 135 -4.42 7.08 -5.47
N GLU A 136 -4.87 5.94 -4.97
CA GLU A 136 -5.70 5.87 -3.77
C GLU A 136 -5.39 4.62 -2.98
N GLY A 137 -5.69 4.61 -1.70
CA GLY A 137 -5.47 3.43 -0.90
C GLY A 137 -5.84 3.60 0.56
N TRP A 138 -5.37 2.64 1.33
CA TRP A 138 -5.47 2.67 2.79
C TRP A 138 -4.26 2.01 3.42
N VAL A 139 -3.90 2.44 4.63
CA VAL A 139 -2.91 1.80 5.51
C VAL A 139 -3.55 1.46 6.85
N SER A 140 -3.10 0.37 7.48
CA SER A 140 -3.52 -0.01 8.83
C SER A 140 -2.82 0.84 9.88
N LEU A 141 -3.60 1.32 10.85
CA LEU A 141 -3.13 1.96 12.08
C LEU A 141 -3.27 1.02 13.29
N ASP A 142 -3.73 -0.22 13.09
CA ASP A 142 -3.77 -1.25 14.14
C ASP A 142 -2.34 -1.75 14.42
N LYS A 143 -1.83 -1.42 15.61
CA LYS A 143 -0.49 -1.81 16.08
C LYS A 143 -0.31 -3.33 16.18
N ASN A 144 -1.40 -4.08 16.31
CA ASN A 144 -1.39 -5.53 16.43
C ASN A 144 -1.59 -6.22 15.08
N LYS A 145 -1.95 -5.47 14.02
CA LYS A 145 -2.30 -6.06 12.72
C LYS A 145 -1.90 -5.15 11.55
N TYR A 146 -0.86 -5.60 10.84
CA TYR A 146 -0.39 -4.97 9.60
C TYR A 146 -0.09 -3.48 9.73
N PHE A 147 0.31 -3.00 10.92
CA PHE A 147 0.61 -1.61 11.18
C PHE A 147 1.52 -0.99 10.12
N GLY A 148 1.12 0.16 9.56
CA GLY A 148 1.85 0.86 8.51
C GLY A 148 1.78 0.21 7.12
N ARG A 149 1.13 -0.95 6.99
CA ARG A 149 0.96 -1.66 5.71
C ARG A 149 -0.46 -1.50 5.18
N GLY A 150 -0.58 -1.53 3.87
CA GLY A 150 -1.82 -1.19 3.21
C GLY A 150 -2.01 -1.84 1.85
N ILE A 151 -3.02 -1.33 1.15
CA ILE A 151 -3.22 -1.61 -0.28
C ILE A 151 -3.42 -0.27 -0.97
N SER A 152 -2.68 -0.05 -2.04
CA SER A 152 -2.78 1.14 -2.87
C SER A 152 -3.06 0.76 -4.33
N LYS A 153 -3.71 1.68 -5.04
CA LYS A 153 -3.96 1.61 -6.48
C LYS A 153 -3.29 2.81 -7.12
N GLN A 154 -2.77 2.61 -8.33
CA GLN A 154 -2.12 3.64 -9.13
C GLN A 154 -2.84 3.78 -10.46
N TYR A 155 -2.96 5.01 -10.92
CA TYR A 155 -3.67 5.37 -12.13
C TYR A 155 -2.78 6.26 -13.00
N SER A 156 -2.97 6.17 -14.31
CA SER A 156 -2.40 7.12 -15.26
C SER A 156 -3.29 8.36 -15.39
N GLU A 157 -2.79 9.42 -16.03
CA GLU A 157 -3.50 10.71 -16.15
C GLU A 157 -4.86 10.62 -16.86
N ASN A 158 -5.08 9.60 -17.68
CA ASN A 158 -6.35 9.35 -18.36
C ASN A 158 -7.34 8.52 -17.51
N GLY A 159 -6.98 8.18 -16.26
CA GLY A 159 -7.80 7.38 -15.33
C GLY A 159 -7.62 5.87 -15.44
N THR A 160 -6.76 5.37 -16.33
CA THR A 160 -6.52 3.92 -16.46
C THR A 160 -5.75 3.39 -15.26
N LEU A 161 -6.26 2.32 -14.62
CA LEU A 161 -5.59 1.59 -13.56
C LEU A 161 -4.30 0.98 -14.10
N THR A 162 -3.15 1.33 -13.53
CA THR A 162 -1.84 0.84 -13.96
C THR A 162 -1.25 -0.17 -12.98
N GLY A 163 -1.59 -0.07 -11.69
CA GLY A 163 -1.04 -0.94 -10.67
C GLY A 163 -1.87 -1.04 -9.40
N ILE A 164 -1.68 -2.16 -8.69
CA ILE A 164 -2.13 -2.38 -7.31
C ILE A 164 -0.94 -2.88 -6.50
N GLU A 165 -0.59 -2.16 -5.45
CA GLU A 165 0.42 -2.57 -4.47
C GLU A 165 -0.28 -3.07 -3.20
N ASN A 166 0.16 -4.21 -2.69
CA ASN A 166 -0.36 -4.83 -1.49
C ASN A 166 0.78 -5.16 -0.54
N ASP A 167 1.04 -4.25 0.40
CA ASP A 167 2.12 -4.38 1.38
C ASP A 167 1.86 -5.49 2.41
N ILE A 168 0.59 -5.89 2.56
CA ILE A 168 0.19 -6.96 3.48
C ILE A 168 0.72 -8.30 2.97
N THR A 169 0.53 -8.57 1.68
CA THR A 169 1.03 -9.79 1.03
C THR A 169 2.39 -9.60 0.35
N VAL A 170 2.93 -8.39 0.38
CA VAL A 170 4.18 -8.00 -0.31
C VAL A 170 4.11 -8.39 -1.79
N SER A 171 3.05 -7.93 -2.45
CA SER A 171 2.81 -8.19 -3.86
C SER A 171 2.40 -6.95 -4.64
N TYR A 172 2.72 -6.96 -5.92
CA TYR A 172 2.37 -5.91 -6.87
C TYR A 172 1.66 -6.52 -8.07
N THR A 173 0.60 -5.90 -8.55
CA THR A 173 -0.11 -6.28 -9.78
C THR A 173 -0.03 -5.13 -10.77
N SER A 174 0.43 -5.39 -11.99
CA SER A 174 0.39 -4.44 -13.10
C SER A 174 -0.72 -4.77 -14.09
N PHE A 175 -1.18 -3.77 -14.83
CA PHE A 175 -2.31 -3.89 -15.76
C PHE A 175 -1.95 -3.38 -17.15
N TYR A 176 -2.55 -4.00 -18.16
CA TYR A 176 -2.60 -3.47 -19.52
C TYR A 176 -3.57 -2.28 -19.59
N PRO A 177 -3.47 -1.42 -20.63
CA PRO A 177 -4.40 -0.31 -20.82
C PRO A 177 -5.87 -0.72 -20.92
N ASN A 178 -6.15 -1.95 -21.37
CA ASN A 178 -7.51 -2.50 -21.45
C ASN A 178 -8.08 -2.98 -20.09
N GLY A 179 -7.31 -2.86 -19.00
CA GLY A 179 -7.71 -3.27 -17.66
C GLY A 179 -7.43 -4.73 -17.30
N ASN A 180 -6.94 -5.55 -18.24
CA ASN A 180 -6.50 -6.90 -17.93
C ASN A 180 -5.20 -6.88 -17.13
N LYS A 181 -5.03 -7.87 -16.25
CA LYS A 181 -3.77 -8.07 -15.55
C LYS A 181 -2.68 -8.34 -16.58
N LYS A 182 -1.51 -7.77 -16.33
CA LYS A 182 -0.29 -8.04 -17.09
C LYS A 182 0.61 -8.96 -16.29
N GLU A 183 0.85 -8.61 -15.03
CA GLU A 183 1.78 -9.34 -14.18
C GLU A 183 1.37 -9.22 -12.71
N VAL A 184 1.63 -10.27 -11.92
CA VAL A 184 1.60 -10.25 -10.47
C VAL A 184 2.96 -10.70 -9.94
N THR A 185 3.63 -9.89 -9.14
CA THR A 185 4.93 -10.20 -8.54
C THR A 185 4.87 -10.15 -7.02
N GLY A 186 5.72 -10.93 -6.35
CA GLY A 186 5.88 -10.96 -4.90
C GLY A 186 6.95 -11.96 -4.46
N VAL A 187 7.24 -12.03 -3.17
CA VAL A 187 8.38 -12.80 -2.59
C VAL A 187 8.44 -14.27 -3.05
N ASN A 188 7.28 -14.90 -3.29
CA ASN A 188 7.18 -16.26 -3.82
C ASN A 188 6.03 -16.39 -4.83
N LEU A 189 5.72 -15.31 -5.54
CA LEU A 189 4.60 -15.24 -6.46
C LEU A 189 5.08 -14.56 -7.73
N PHE A 190 4.90 -15.23 -8.85
CA PHE A 190 5.05 -14.61 -10.16
C PHE A 190 3.92 -15.13 -11.03
N GLU A 191 3.19 -14.24 -11.69
CA GLU A 191 2.19 -14.61 -12.68
C GLU A 191 2.30 -13.64 -13.85
N SER A 192 2.37 -14.13 -15.07
CA SER A 192 2.26 -13.31 -16.29
C SER A 192 1.01 -13.68 -17.07
N TYR A 193 0.46 -12.69 -17.77
CA TYR A 193 -0.78 -12.79 -18.50
C TYR A 193 -0.63 -12.14 -19.88
N ASN A 194 -1.30 -12.70 -20.87
CA ASN A 194 -1.45 -12.08 -22.19
C ASN A 194 -2.40 -10.89 -22.11
N GLU A 195 -2.38 -10.02 -23.12
CA GLU A 195 -3.24 -8.84 -23.19
C GLU A 195 -4.74 -9.18 -23.22
N ASP A 196 -5.11 -10.37 -23.68
CA ASP A 196 -6.49 -10.90 -23.64
C ASP A 196 -6.91 -11.41 -22.24
N GLY A 197 -6.02 -11.34 -21.25
CA GLY A 197 -6.24 -11.78 -19.88
C GLY A 197 -5.98 -13.27 -19.63
N THR A 198 -5.59 -14.04 -20.64
CA THR A 198 -5.23 -15.45 -20.45
C THR A 198 -3.89 -15.59 -19.75
N PRO A 199 -3.73 -16.56 -18.82
CA PRO A 199 -2.44 -16.77 -18.17
C PRO A 199 -1.41 -17.26 -19.18
N GLU A 200 -0.17 -16.84 -18.99
CA GLU A 200 1.00 -17.28 -19.74
C GLU A 200 1.95 -18.06 -18.81
N ASN A 201 2.23 -17.53 -17.62
CA ASN A 201 3.08 -18.17 -16.63
C ASN A 201 2.51 -18.02 -15.23
N LYS A 202 2.68 -19.05 -14.39
CA LYS A 202 2.41 -18.97 -12.94
C LYS A 202 3.46 -19.73 -12.16
N GLN A 203 4.14 -19.03 -11.27
CA GLN A 203 5.04 -19.60 -10.29
C GLN A 203 4.49 -19.47 -8.88
N TYR A 204 4.32 -20.59 -8.21
CA TYR A 204 3.72 -20.68 -6.88
C TYR A 204 4.33 -21.82 -6.08
N THR A 205 4.08 -21.80 -4.77
CA THR A 205 4.52 -22.87 -3.87
C THR A 205 3.30 -23.62 -3.34
N LYS A 206 3.29 -24.95 -3.49
CA LYS A 206 2.26 -25.84 -2.96
C LYS A 206 2.92 -27.04 -2.30
N ASN A 207 2.53 -27.35 -1.06
CA ASN A 207 3.12 -28.45 -0.28
C ASN A 207 4.66 -28.38 -0.20
N ASN A 208 5.21 -27.18 0.02
CA ASN A 208 6.66 -26.89 0.03
C ASN A 208 7.41 -27.21 -1.28
N VAL A 209 6.69 -27.39 -2.39
CA VAL A 209 7.28 -27.53 -3.72
C VAL A 209 6.96 -26.27 -4.53
N ARG A 210 7.99 -25.68 -5.14
CA ARG A 210 7.84 -24.57 -6.09
C ARG A 210 7.55 -25.13 -7.48
N TYR A 211 6.48 -24.65 -8.09
CA TYR A 211 6.06 -24.95 -9.45
C TYR A 211 6.30 -23.73 -10.34
N ASP A 212 6.63 -24.00 -11.59
CA ASP A 212 6.70 -23.04 -12.70
C ASP A 212 5.81 -23.60 -13.84
N ASP A 213 4.59 -23.08 -13.91
CA ASP A 213 3.55 -23.51 -14.84
C ASP A 213 3.50 -22.58 -16.05
N TYR A 214 3.63 -23.14 -17.25
CA TYR A 214 3.49 -22.41 -18.52
C TYR A 214 2.19 -22.79 -19.21
N TYR A 215 1.50 -21.76 -19.70
CA TYR A 215 0.20 -21.85 -20.33
C TYR A 215 0.29 -21.45 -21.80
N TYR A 216 -0.38 -22.21 -22.66
CA TYR A 216 -0.53 -21.89 -24.07
C TYR A 216 -2.02 -21.68 -24.36
N LYS A 217 -2.38 -20.48 -24.82
CA LYS A 217 -3.78 -20.08 -25.07
C LYS A 217 -4.68 -20.34 -23.86
N GLY A 218 -4.20 -20.01 -22.66
CA GLY A 218 -4.89 -20.20 -21.39
C GLY A 218 -4.99 -21.64 -20.87
N LYS A 219 -4.41 -22.63 -21.56
CA LYS A 219 -4.37 -24.03 -21.12
C LYS A 219 -2.99 -24.37 -20.59
N LEU A 220 -2.91 -25.08 -19.46
CA LEU A 220 -1.64 -25.55 -18.91
C LEU A 220 -0.96 -26.46 -19.95
N GLY A 221 0.24 -26.08 -20.38
CA GLY A 221 1.06 -26.83 -21.33
C GLY A 221 2.18 -27.59 -20.62
N THR A 222 2.87 -26.94 -19.68
CA THR A 222 3.92 -27.60 -18.88
C THR A 222 3.93 -27.14 -17.44
N SER A 223 4.34 -28.02 -16.53
CA SER A 223 4.63 -27.69 -15.13
C SER A 223 6.03 -28.18 -14.78
N SER A 224 6.89 -27.29 -14.31
CA SER A 224 8.27 -27.62 -13.90
C SER A 224 8.43 -27.46 -12.39
N TYR A 225 9.05 -28.41 -11.71
CA TYR A 225 9.23 -28.38 -10.25
C TYR A 225 10.38 -29.28 -9.79
N LYS A 226 10.74 -29.21 -8.50
CA LYS A 226 11.65 -30.18 -7.87
C LYS A 226 10.86 -31.19 -7.04
N ASP A 227 11.11 -32.48 -7.24
CA ASP A 227 10.49 -33.52 -6.44
C ASP A 227 11.09 -33.61 -5.02
N LYS A 228 10.60 -34.55 -4.21
CA LYS A 228 11.07 -34.76 -2.84
C LYS A 228 12.53 -35.22 -2.76
N GLN A 229 13.06 -35.77 -3.84
CA GLN A 229 14.45 -36.21 -3.96
C GLN A 229 15.35 -35.09 -4.50
N GLY A 230 14.78 -33.92 -4.83
CA GLY A 230 15.49 -32.78 -5.38
C GLY A 230 15.73 -32.86 -6.89
N ASN A 231 15.14 -33.85 -7.57
CA ASN A 231 15.25 -33.99 -9.02
C ASN A 231 14.39 -32.94 -9.72
N GLU A 232 14.85 -32.45 -10.86
CA GLU A 232 14.05 -31.55 -11.70
C GLU A 232 13.05 -32.37 -12.49
N VAL A 233 11.77 -32.01 -12.37
CA VAL A 233 10.65 -32.68 -13.04
C VAL A 233 9.97 -31.68 -13.95
N LYS A 234 9.57 -32.14 -15.14
CA LYS A 234 8.74 -31.40 -16.07
C LYS A 234 7.61 -32.28 -16.59
N ASP A 235 6.39 -31.89 -16.27
CA ASP A 235 5.17 -32.51 -16.79
C ASP A 235 4.67 -31.75 -18.01
N TYR A 236 4.23 -32.48 -19.03
CA TYR A 236 3.64 -31.96 -20.25
C TYR A 236 2.16 -32.33 -20.30
N TYR A 237 1.32 -31.36 -20.54
CA TYR A 237 -0.13 -31.49 -20.48
C TYR A 237 -0.79 -31.26 -21.83
N GLU A 238 -1.85 -32.01 -22.09
CA GLU A 238 -2.78 -31.77 -23.18
C GLU A 238 -4.20 -31.99 -22.66
N ASN A 239 -5.10 -31.04 -22.90
CA ASN A 239 -6.50 -31.07 -22.45
C ASN A 239 -6.64 -31.39 -20.94
N GLY A 240 -5.73 -30.88 -20.11
CA GLY A 240 -5.75 -31.04 -18.66
C GLY A 240 -5.22 -32.40 -18.15
N GLN A 241 -4.68 -33.25 -19.03
CA GLN A 241 -4.08 -34.53 -18.65
C GLN A 241 -2.59 -34.56 -18.99
N ILE A 242 -1.79 -35.18 -18.10
CA ILE A 242 -0.36 -35.40 -18.35
C ILE A 242 -0.20 -36.38 -19.51
N GLN A 243 0.52 -35.95 -20.55
CA GLN A 243 0.85 -36.79 -21.70
C GLN A 243 2.27 -37.34 -21.62
N LYS A 244 3.18 -36.59 -20.99
CA LYS A 244 4.60 -36.93 -20.85
C LYS A 244 5.15 -36.34 -19.56
N LYS A 245 6.07 -37.07 -18.93
CA LYS A 245 6.85 -36.58 -17.78
C LYS A 245 8.34 -36.74 -18.09
N GLU A 246 9.12 -35.72 -17.76
CA GLU A 246 10.58 -35.72 -17.83
C GLU A 246 11.15 -35.54 -16.43
N VAL A 247 12.17 -36.31 -16.08
CA VAL A 247 12.88 -36.23 -14.79
C VAL A 247 14.38 -36.21 -15.04
N ILE A 248 15.06 -35.20 -14.50
CA ILE A 248 16.51 -35.08 -14.53
C ILE A 248 17.08 -35.53 -13.18
N THR A 249 17.90 -36.58 -13.21
CA THR A 249 18.54 -37.17 -12.03
C THR A 249 20.07 -37.13 -12.15
N SER A 250 20.78 -36.95 -11.04
CA SER A 250 22.23 -37.14 -10.98
C SER A 250 22.58 -38.59 -10.65
N LEU A 251 23.39 -39.24 -11.50
CA LEU A 251 23.91 -40.59 -11.32
C LEU A 251 25.42 -40.53 -11.48
N ASN A 252 26.17 -40.84 -10.40
CA ASN A 252 27.64 -40.78 -10.37
C ASN A 252 28.23 -39.43 -10.82
N GLY A 253 27.53 -38.33 -10.58
CA GLY A 253 27.96 -36.98 -10.99
C GLY A 253 27.52 -36.58 -12.39
N GLU A 254 26.94 -37.48 -13.18
CA GLU A 254 26.40 -37.19 -14.50
C GLU A 254 24.88 -36.96 -14.44
N LEU A 255 24.38 -36.01 -15.23
CA LEU A 255 22.95 -35.74 -15.33
C LEU A 255 22.31 -36.60 -16.42
N TRP A 256 21.20 -37.25 -16.07
CA TRP A 256 20.43 -38.12 -16.96
C TRP A 256 19.00 -37.64 -17.08
N LEU A 257 18.48 -37.62 -18.31
CA LEU A 257 17.08 -37.33 -18.60
C LEU A 257 16.30 -38.63 -18.80
N SER A 258 15.31 -38.88 -17.95
CA SER A 258 14.33 -39.98 -18.12
C SER A 258 13.00 -39.40 -18.54
N ALA A 259 12.42 -39.91 -19.63
CA ALA A 259 11.09 -39.52 -20.10
C ALA A 259 10.10 -40.69 -19.97
N TYR A 260 8.90 -40.38 -19.53
CA TYR A 260 7.80 -41.32 -19.28
C TYR A 260 6.57 -40.89 -20.08
N ASP A 261 5.79 -41.86 -20.57
CA ASP A 261 4.51 -41.60 -21.21
C ASP A 261 3.38 -41.34 -20.20
N LYS A 262 2.17 -41.07 -20.71
CA LYS A 262 0.96 -40.84 -19.91
C LYS A 262 0.57 -41.98 -18.95
N SER A 263 1.03 -43.21 -19.22
CA SER A 263 0.79 -44.37 -18.35
C SER A 263 1.86 -44.51 -17.26
N GLY A 264 2.92 -43.69 -17.31
CA GLY A 264 4.07 -43.77 -16.43
C GLY A 264 5.15 -44.75 -16.91
N LYS A 265 5.05 -45.28 -18.13
CA LYS A 265 6.06 -46.18 -18.68
C LYS A 265 7.25 -45.38 -19.19
N LEU A 266 8.47 -45.80 -18.84
CA LEU A 266 9.72 -45.22 -19.34
C LEU A 266 9.80 -45.39 -20.86
N ILE A 267 9.91 -44.29 -21.60
CA ILE A 267 10.04 -44.26 -23.07
C ILE A 267 11.46 -43.95 -23.54
N SER A 268 12.24 -43.22 -22.74
CA SER A 268 13.66 -42.95 -23.06
C SER A 268 14.46 -42.61 -21.81
N LYS A 269 15.74 -42.98 -21.81
CA LYS A 269 16.72 -42.54 -20.82
C LYS A 269 18.05 -42.25 -21.51
N LYS A 270 18.58 -41.03 -21.39
CA LYS A 270 19.83 -40.62 -22.02
C LYS A 270 20.60 -39.60 -21.17
N PRO A 271 21.94 -39.49 -21.35
CA PRO A 271 22.70 -38.39 -20.77
C PRO A 271 22.12 -37.03 -21.19
N LEU A 272 22.07 -36.07 -20.26
CA LEU A 272 21.52 -34.73 -20.55
C LEU A 272 22.37 -34.01 -21.61
N SER A 273 23.68 -34.26 -21.67
CA SER A 273 24.60 -33.71 -22.68
C SER A 273 24.18 -34.00 -24.12
N GLU A 274 23.55 -35.16 -24.37
CA GLU A 274 23.09 -35.55 -25.70
C GLU A 274 21.80 -34.83 -26.14
N THR A 275 21.02 -34.29 -25.18
CA THR A 275 19.77 -33.58 -25.49
C THR A 275 19.98 -32.17 -26.06
N GLY A 276 21.05 -31.48 -25.66
CA GLY A 276 21.43 -30.18 -26.23
C GLY A 276 21.99 -30.28 -27.65
N ALA A 277 22.71 -31.38 -27.95
CA ALA A 277 23.27 -31.65 -29.26
C ALA A 277 22.21 -32.02 -30.32
N GLU A 278 21.13 -32.72 -29.94
CA GLU A 278 20.01 -33.00 -30.84
C GLU A 278 19.18 -31.76 -31.20
N LYS A 279 19.03 -30.79 -30.28
CA LYS A 279 18.36 -29.51 -30.60
C LYS A 279 19.15 -28.64 -31.58
N ALA A 280 20.49 -28.70 -31.54
CA ALA A 280 21.33 -27.97 -32.50
C ALA A 280 21.29 -28.60 -33.91
N LYS A 281 21.20 -29.93 -34.01
CA LYS A 281 21.13 -30.65 -35.30
C LYS A 281 19.75 -30.65 -35.98
N SER A 282 18.69 -30.29 -35.27
CA SER A 282 17.32 -30.21 -35.81
C SER A 282 16.89 -28.80 -36.22
N ALA A 283 17.78 -27.82 -36.05
CA ALA A 283 17.60 -26.43 -36.46
C ALA A 283 18.45 -26.04 -37.70
N GLU A 284 19.15 -27.01 -38.32
CA GLU A 284 19.73 -26.94 -39.67
C GLU A 284 18.82 -27.68 -40.67
#